data_AF-A0A0M3DFN7-F1
#
_entry.id   AF-A0A0M3DFN7-F1
#
_cell.length_a   1.000
_cell.length_b   1.000
_cell.length_c   1.000
_cell.angle_alpha   90.00
_cell.angle_beta   90.00
_cell.angle_gamma   90.00
#
_symmetry.space_group_name_H-M   'P 1'
#
loop_
_entity.id
_entity.type
_entity.pdbx_description
1 polymer ?
#
loop_
_entity_poly.entity_id
_entity_poly.type
_entity_poly.pdbx_seq_one_letter_code
_entity_poly.pdbx_strand_id
1 'polypeptide(L)'
;MIELANKYKDISLDIINKLKNKDIEEINELLDIRQNILDDVTNSKQFKDILLKENILNIDETIKSLVKEQIESKKEEIKEHNRSKKASMSYINIGKENLNIFNKKV
;
A
#
# COMPACT_ATOMS: atom_id res chain seq x y z
N MET A 1 25.55 3.05 -16.55
CA MET A 1 24.17 3.03 -17.10
C MET A 1 23.52 1.66 -16.98
N ILE A 2 24.07 0.60 -17.60
CA ILE A 2 23.51 -0.75 -17.48
C ILE A 2 23.51 -1.24 -16.02
N GLU A 3 24.59 -1.02 -15.28
CA GLU A 3 24.65 -1.37 -13.85
C GLU A 3 23.59 -0.65 -13.01
N LEU A 4 23.31 0.62 -13.31
CA LEU A 4 22.25 1.39 -12.64
C LEU A 4 20.86 0.81 -12.98
N ALA A 5 20.65 0.38 -14.22
CA ALA A 5 19.40 -0.25 -14.64
C ALA A 5 19.20 -1.62 -13.96
N ASN A 6 20.27 -2.40 -13.79
CA ASN A 6 20.22 -3.65 -13.05
C ASN A 6 19.90 -3.40 -11.57
N LYS A 7 20.56 -2.44 -10.92
CA LYS A 7 20.24 -2.06 -9.53
C LYS A 7 18.79 -1.61 -9.39
N TYR A 8 18.30 -0.77 -10.31
CA TYR A 8 16.90 -0.34 -10.34
C TYR A 8 15.94 -1.54 -10.44
N LYS A 9 16.29 -2.51 -11.30
CA LYS A 9 15.52 -3.75 -11.47
C LYS A 9 15.51 -4.61 -10.21
N ASP A 10 16.66 -4.83 -9.59
CA ASP A 10 16.80 -5.65 -8.39
C ASP A 10 15.96 -5.07 -7.24
N ILE A 11 16.09 -3.77 -6.98
CA ILE A 11 15.27 -3.06 -5.98
C ILE A 11 13.77 -3.17 -6.31
N SER A 12 13.41 -3.05 -7.58
CA SER A 12 12.01 -3.19 -8.01
C SER A 12 11.46 -4.60 -7.77
N LEU A 13 12.28 -5.64 -7.94
CA LEU A 13 11.90 -7.02 -7.63
C LEU A 13 11.77 -7.24 -6.12
N ASP A 14 12.64 -6.63 -5.31
CA ASP A 14 12.55 -6.68 -3.86
C ASP A 14 11.27 -6.00 -3.35
N ILE A 15 10.89 -4.85 -3.93
CA ILE A 15 9.61 -4.20 -3.65
C ILE A 15 8.43 -5.14 -3.97
N ILE A 16 8.45 -5.84 -5.10
CA ILE A 16 7.40 -6.83 -5.43
C ILE A 16 7.34 -7.94 -4.38
N ASN A 17 8.48 -8.48 -3.96
CA ASN A 17 8.52 -9.55 -2.98
C ASN A 17 7.94 -9.09 -1.64
N LYS A 18 8.32 -7.90 -1.17
CA LYS A 18 7.78 -7.29 0.05
C LYS A 18 6.28 -7.02 -0.03
N LEU A 19 5.80 -6.46 -1.14
CA LEU A 19 4.38 -6.25 -1.38
C LEU A 19 3.58 -7.56 -1.39
N LYS A 20 4.11 -8.63 -2.01
CA LYS A 20 3.45 -9.95 -1.99
C LYS A 20 3.39 -10.55 -0.59
N ASN A 21 4.44 -10.35 0.20
CA ASN A 21 4.54 -10.86 1.58
C ASN A 21 3.84 -9.97 2.62
N LYS A 22 3.25 -8.83 2.19
CA LYS A 22 2.66 -7.81 3.07
C LYS A 22 3.65 -7.25 4.11
N ASP A 23 4.94 -7.34 3.81
CA ASP A 23 6.01 -6.73 4.60
C ASP A 23 6.23 -5.31 4.09
N ILE A 24 5.63 -4.33 4.78
CA ILE A 24 5.57 -2.94 4.31
C ILE A 24 6.57 -2.01 4.98
N GLU A 25 7.27 -2.47 6.03
CA GLU A 25 8.10 -1.60 6.88
C GLU A 25 9.25 -0.96 6.09
N GLU A 26 9.91 -1.75 5.23
CA GLU A 26 11.10 -1.33 4.48
C GLU A 26 10.79 -0.84 3.05
N ILE A 27 9.52 -0.84 2.63
CA ILE A 27 9.16 -0.49 1.24
C ILE A 27 9.51 0.97 0.93
N ASN A 28 9.34 1.88 1.89
CA ASN A 28 9.68 3.30 1.69
C ASN A 28 11.18 3.47 1.43
N GLU A 29 12.03 2.78 2.19
CA GLU A 29 13.48 2.84 2.00
C GLU A 29 13.88 2.32 0.61
N LEU A 30 13.28 1.22 0.16
CA LEU A 30 13.53 0.70 -1.19
C LEU A 30 13.07 1.67 -2.29
N LEU A 31 11.93 2.34 -2.09
CA LEU A 31 11.44 3.35 -3.02
C LEU A 31 12.37 4.57 -3.09
N ASP A 32 12.90 5.01 -1.94
CA ASP A 32 13.85 6.10 -1.87
C ASP A 32 15.17 5.75 -2.58
N ILE A 33 15.71 4.54 -2.35
CA ILE A 33 16.90 4.06 -3.06
C ILE A 33 16.62 4.03 -4.57
N ARG A 34 15.44 3.56 -4.98
CA ARG A 34 15.03 3.53 -6.39
C ARG A 34 14.95 4.93 -6.99
N GLN A 35 14.45 5.92 -6.26
CA GLN A 35 14.38 7.30 -6.69
C GLN A 35 15.78 7.92 -6.81
N ASN A 36 16.66 7.67 -5.86
CA ASN A 36 18.05 8.14 -5.92
C ASN A 36 18.76 7.66 -7.19
N ILE A 37 18.52 6.42 -7.64
CA ILE A 37 19.06 5.93 -8.91
C ILE A 37 18.55 6.77 -10.10
N LEU A 38 17.28 7.17 -10.09
CA LEU A 38 16.72 8.02 -11.14
C LEU A 38 17.29 9.44 -11.11
N ASP A 39 17.52 9.98 -9.92
CA ASP A 39 18.06 11.32 -9.73
C ASP A 39 19.54 11.40 -10.13
N ASP A 40 20.31 10.32 -9.94
CA ASP A 40 21.72 10.20 -10.33
C ASP A 40 21.92 10.00 -11.85
N VAL A 41 20.85 9.72 -12.59
CA VAL A 41 20.93 9.48 -14.04
C VAL A 41 21.13 10.79 -14.80
N THR A 42 22.32 10.94 -15.38
CA THR A 42 22.71 12.11 -16.19
C THR A 42 22.06 12.15 -17.57
N ASN A 43 21.72 10.98 -18.15
CA ASN A 43 21.05 10.87 -19.45
C ASN A 43 19.78 10.02 -19.35
N SER A 44 18.67 10.70 -19.05
CA SER A 44 17.35 10.07 -18.85
C SER A 44 16.82 9.36 -20.09
N LYS A 45 17.09 9.86 -21.30
CA LYS A 45 16.64 9.23 -22.55
C LYS A 45 17.32 7.88 -22.75
N GLN A 46 18.64 7.85 -22.62
CA GLN A 46 19.41 6.61 -22.74
C GLN A 46 19.02 5.60 -21.66
N PHE A 47 18.78 6.07 -20.43
CA PHE A 47 18.34 5.20 -19.35
C PHE A 47 16.97 4.59 -19.63
N LYS A 48 16.00 5.40 -20.06
CA LYS A 48 14.67 4.94 -20.45
C LYS A 48 14.73 3.87 -21.54
N ASP A 49 15.58 4.04 -22.55
CA ASP A 49 15.74 3.05 -23.62
C ASP A 49 16.29 1.71 -23.08
N ILE A 50 17.16 1.73 -22.08
CA ILE A 50 17.64 0.52 -21.40
C ILE A 50 16.50 -0.12 -20.60
N LEU A 51 15.75 0.66 -19.81
CA LEU A 51 14.63 0.13 -19.02
C LEU A 51 13.55 -0.52 -19.91
N LEU A 52 13.30 0.08 -21.08
CA LEU A 52 12.40 -0.47 -22.10
C LEU A 52 12.90 -1.81 -22.64
N LYS A 53 14.18 -1.87 -23.05
CA LYS A 53 14.79 -3.10 -23.60
C LYS A 53 14.80 -4.25 -22.59
N GLU A 54 15.06 -3.93 -21.32
CA GLU A 54 15.12 -4.90 -20.22
C GLU A 54 13.73 -5.28 -19.67
N ASN A 55 12.64 -4.82 -20.30
CA ASN A 55 11.25 -5.02 -19.87
C ASN A 55 10.97 -4.60 -18.41
N ILE A 56 11.75 -3.65 -17.88
CA ILE A 56 11.62 -3.18 -16.50
C ILE A 56 10.30 -2.42 -16.29
N LEU A 57 9.74 -1.82 -17.34
CA LEU A 57 8.43 -1.17 -17.26
C LEU A 57 7.30 -2.12 -16.85
N ASN A 58 7.37 -3.41 -17.20
CA ASN A 58 6.38 -4.40 -16.78
C ASN A 58 6.46 -4.65 -15.26
N ILE A 59 7.66 -4.53 -14.69
CA ILE A 59 7.88 -4.65 -13.24
C ILE A 59 7.23 -3.46 -12.54
N ASP A 60 7.38 -2.25 -13.07
CA ASP A 60 6.74 -1.04 -12.52
C ASP A 60 5.20 -1.11 -12.54
N GLU A 61 4.60 -1.59 -13.64
CA GLU A 61 3.14 -1.81 -13.68
C GLU A 61 2.69 -2.89 -12.68
N THR A 62 3.50 -3.92 -12.45
CA THR A 62 3.22 -4.95 -11.44
C THR A 62 3.23 -4.35 -10.03
N ILE A 63 4.24 -3.53 -9.70
CA ILE A 63 4.32 -2.82 -8.41
C ILE A 63 3.07 -1.95 -8.21
N LYS A 64 2.71 -1.16 -9.21
CA LYS A 64 1.53 -0.29 -9.17
C LYS A 64 0.24 -1.08 -8.92
N SER A 65 0.06 -2.23 -9.58
CA SER A 65 -1.11 -3.09 -9.36
C SER A 65 -1.15 -3.61 -7.93
N LEU A 66 -0.04 -4.14 -7.42
CA LEU A 66 0.06 -4.67 -6.07
C LEU A 66 -0.22 -3.61 -5.00
N VAL A 67 0.34 -2.41 -5.16
CA VAL A 67 0.08 -1.28 -4.26
C VAL A 67 -1.41 -0.93 -4.26
N LYS A 68 -2.03 -0.87 -5.44
CA LYS A 68 -3.47 -0.59 -5.56
C LYS A 68 -4.32 -1.64 -4.86
N GLU A 69 -4.01 -2.93 -5.04
CA GLU A 69 -4.70 -4.03 -4.37
C GLU A 69 -4.59 -3.94 -2.85
N GLN A 70 -3.40 -3.64 -2.32
CA GLN A 70 -3.22 -3.46 -0.88
C GLN A 70 -4.02 -2.26 -0.34
N ILE A 71 -4.04 -1.15 -1.06
CA ILE A 71 -4.83 0.04 -0.68
C ILE A 71 -6.31 -0.30 -0.59
N GLU A 72 -6.86 -0.99 -1.60
CA GLU A 72 -8.27 -1.38 -1.60
C GLU A 72 -8.59 -2.35 -0.45
N SER A 73 -7.74 -3.36 -0.23
CA SER A 73 -7.89 -4.28 0.91
C SER A 73 -7.88 -3.54 2.25
N LYS A 74 -7.00 -2.56 2.46
CA LYS A 74 -6.96 -1.76 3.70
C LYS A 74 -8.17 -0.85 3.86
N LYS A 75 -8.69 -0.27 2.78
CA LYS A 75 -9.95 0.50 2.84
C LYS A 75 -11.12 -0.37 3.28
N GLU A 76 -11.19 -1.60 2.80
CA GLU A 76 -12.23 -2.56 3.21
C GLU A 76 -12.12 -2.92 4.69
N GLU A 77 -10.91 -3.21 5.19
CA GLU A 77 -10.65 -3.45 6.62
C GLU A 77 -11.12 -2.27 7.49
N ILE A 78 -10.77 -1.03 7.11
CA ILE A 78 -11.17 0.18 7.84
C ILE A 78 -12.70 0.34 7.82
N LYS A 79 -13.33 0.10 6.68
CA LYS A 79 -14.78 0.18 6.53
C LYS A 79 -15.48 -0.82 7.45
N GLU A 80 -14.98 -2.05 7.52
CA GLU A 80 -15.55 -3.10 8.35
C GLU A 80 -15.34 -2.82 9.84
N HIS A 81 -14.15 -2.38 10.23
CA HIS A 81 -13.89 -1.94 11.60
C HIS A 81 -14.84 -0.82 12.04
N ASN A 82 -15.07 0.18 11.17
CA ASN A 82 -16.00 1.26 11.44
C ASN A 82 -17.46 0.80 11.55
N ARG A 83 -17.88 -0.19 10.76
CA ARG A 83 -19.21 -0.80 10.87
C ARG A 83 -19.38 -1.53 12.20
N SER A 84 -18.41 -2.35 12.57
CA SER A 84 -18.41 -3.07 13.84
C SER A 84 -18.48 -2.11 15.04
N LYS A 85 -17.70 -1.02 15.01
CA LYS A 85 -17.73 0.03 16.02
C LYS A 85 -19.11 0.69 16.13
N LYS A 86 -19.74 1.01 14.99
CA LYS A 86 -21.11 1.57 14.97
C LYS A 86 -22.14 0.60 15.54
N ALA A 87 -22.11 -0.67 15.14
CA ALA A 87 -23.01 -1.69 15.67
C ALA A 87 -22.85 -1.83 17.19
N SER A 88 -21.60 -1.89 17.67
CA SER A 88 -21.28 -1.96 19.11
C SER A 88 -21.83 -0.76 19.88
N MET A 89 -21.66 0.46 19.35
CA MET A 89 -22.25 1.68 19.94
C MET A 89 -23.78 1.63 19.96
N SER A 90 -24.42 1.14 18.90
CA SER A 90 -25.87 0.96 18.86
C SER A 90 -26.36 -0.02 19.93
N TYR A 91 -25.69 -1.15 20.11
CA TYR A 91 -26.02 -2.11 21.19
C TYR A 91 -25.89 -1.49 22.59
N ILE A 92 -24.81 -0.74 22.83
CA ILE A 92 -24.61 -0.03 24.10
C ILE A 92 -25.71 1.01 24.34
N ASN A 93 -26.09 1.76 23.30
CA ASN A 93 -27.13 2.77 23.40
C ASN A 93 -28.52 2.18 23.63
N ILE A 94 -28.87 1.07 22.96
CA ILE A 94 -30.12 0.33 23.21
C ILE A 94 -30.18 -0.17 24.65
N GLY A 95 -29.07 -0.68 25.19
CA GLY A 95 -28.99 -1.10 26.60
C GLY A 95 -29.24 0.06 27.57
N LYS A 96 -28.73 1.26 27.27
CA LYS A 96 -28.96 2.47 28.07
C LYS A 96 -30.38 3.02 27.95
N GLU A 97 -30.97 2.99 26.75
CA GLU A 97 -32.38 3.37 26.55
C GLU A 97 -33.30 2.43 27.32
N ASN A 98 -33.09 1.11 27.23
CA ASN A 98 -33.84 0.10 27.97
C ASN A 98 -33.80 0.33 29.49
N LEU A 99 -32.62 0.64 30.06
CA LEU A 99 -32.50 1.01 31.48
C LEU A 99 -33.31 2.26 31.85
N ASN A 100 -33.41 3.25 30.96
CA ASN A 100 -34.20 4.46 31.19
C ASN A 100 -35.72 4.23 31.12
N ILE A 101 -36.20 3.30 30.29
CA ILE A 101 -37.64 2.96 30.21
C ILE A 101 -38.11 2.26 31.50
N PHE A 102 -37.25 1.46 32.14
CA PHE A 102 -37.56 0.84 33.44
C PHE A 102 -37.47 1.82 34.61
N ASN A 103 -36.73 2.93 34.47
CA ASN A 103 -36.65 3.98 35.49
C ASN A 103 -37.74 5.05 35.39
N LYS A 104 -38.58 5.03 34.35
CA LYS A 104 -39.72 5.95 34.22
C LYS A 104 -40.86 5.45 35.12
N LYS A 105 -40.88 5.91 36.38
CA LYS A 105 -42.03 5.71 37.28
C LYS A 105 -43.29 6.32 36.66
N VAL A 106 -44.33 5.49 36.52
CA VAL A 106 -45.73 5.89 36.28
C VAL A 106 -46.30 6.49 37.56
#